data_AF-A0A7W0UEJ3-F1
#
_entry.id   AF-A0A7W0UEJ3-F1
#
_cell.length_a   1.000
_cell.length_b   1.000
_cell.length_c   1.000
_cell.angle_alpha   90.00
_cell.angle_beta   90.00
_cell.angle_gamma   90.00
#
_symmetry.space_group_name_H-M   'P 1'
#
loop_
_entity.id
_entity.type
_entity.pdbx_description
1 polymer ?
#
loop_
_entity_poly.entity_id
_entity_poly.type
_entity_poly.pdbx_seq_one_letter_code
_entity_poly.pdbx_strand_id
1 'polypeptide(L)'
;MSPARLSALSVVVFRGPLTLGELAAAEGVRSATMTGIVNGLERDGLARRRPHASDGRAVLIEATAAGRRRLKQARRWRIEAVAAKLEDLSPQELELVWRAGQLLEERFALRPWRPV
;
A
#
# COMPACT_ATOMS: atom_id res chain seq x y z
N MET A 1 -3.05 9.22 9.22
CA MET A 1 -3.72 8.14 8.45
C MET A 1 -3.47 6.83 9.19
N SER A 2 -4.50 5.98 9.35
CA SER A 2 -4.35 4.71 10.07
C SER A 2 -3.62 3.65 9.23
N PRO A 3 -3.01 2.61 9.85
CA PRO A 3 -2.35 1.52 9.13
C PRO A 3 -3.28 0.84 8.10
N ALA A 4 -4.53 0.56 8.48
CA ALA A 4 -5.51 -0.05 7.58
C ALA A 4 -5.82 0.80 6.33
N ARG A 5 -5.92 2.14 6.49
CA ARG A 5 -6.11 3.05 5.35
C ARG A 5 -4.88 3.11 4.45
N LEU A 6 -3.68 3.09 5.04
CA LEU A 6 -2.43 3.05 4.28
C LEU A 6 -2.30 1.73 3.49
N SER A 7 -2.68 0.61 4.09
CA SER A 7 -2.71 -0.72 3.46
C SER A 7 -3.64 -0.74 2.25
N ALA A 8 -4.92 -0.39 2.46
CA ALA A 8 -5.90 -0.34 1.38
C ALA A 8 -5.48 0.60 0.24
N LEU A 9 -4.93 1.78 0.57
CA LEU A 9 -4.39 2.70 -0.44
C LEU A 9 -3.22 2.07 -1.23
N SER A 10 -2.35 1.32 -0.55
CA SER A 10 -1.26 0.57 -1.18
C SER A 10 -1.80 -0.42 -2.21
N VAL A 11 -2.80 -1.23 -1.83
CA VAL A 11 -3.42 -2.21 -2.72
C VAL A 11 -4.02 -1.53 -3.96
N VAL A 12 -4.78 -0.46 -3.80
CA VAL A 12 -5.37 0.27 -4.94
C VAL A 12 -4.29 0.90 -5.83
N VAL A 13 -3.20 1.42 -5.27
CA VAL A 13 -2.10 1.98 -6.07
C VAL A 13 -1.38 0.93 -6.90
N PHE A 14 -1.11 -0.25 -6.33
CA PHE A 14 -0.30 -1.29 -6.97
C PHE A 14 -1.10 -2.23 -7.87
N ARG A 15 -2.35 -2.54 -7.51
CA ARG A 15 -3.24 -3.41 -8.31
C ARG A 15 -4.08 -2.62 -9.32
N GLY A 16 -4.14 -1.30 -9.18
CA GLY A 16 -4.99 -0.44 -10.01
C GLY A 16 -6.43 -0.39 -9.49
N PRO A 17 -7.37 0.09 -10.33
CA PRO A 17 -8.77 0.20 -9.96
C PRO A 17 -9.38 -1.17 -9.60
N LEU A 18 -10.04 -1.26 -8.45
CA LEU A 18 -10.66 -2.48 -7.92
C LEU A 18 -12.08 -2.20 -7.44
N THR A 19 -12.97 -3.16 -7.51
CA THR A 19 -14.25 -3.08 -6.81
C THR A 19 -14.05 -3.08 -5.29
N LEU A 20 -15.06 -2.63 -4.55
CA LEU A 20 -15.02 -2.66 -3.08
C LEU A 20 -14.84 -4.09 -2.54
N GLY A 21 -15.47 -5.08 -3.19
CA GLY A 21 -15.37 -6.48 -2.82
C GLY A 21 -13.97 -7.05 -3.04
N GLU A 22 -13.35 -6.77 -4.19
CA GLU A 22 -11.97 -7.19 -4.46
C GLU A 22 -10.98 -6.55 -3.50
N LEU A 23 -11.17 -5.27 -3.15
CA LEU A 23 -10.33 -4.59 -2.17
C LEU A 23 -10.52 -5.18 -0.77
N ALA A 24 -11.76 -5.46 -0.36
CA ALA A 24 -12.05 -6.10 0.93
C ALA A 24 -11.41 -7.49 1.02
N ALA A 25 -11.51 -8.30 -0.04
CA ALA A 25 -10.89 -9.61 -0.13
C ALA A 25 -9.36 -9.52 -0.08
N ALA A 26 -8.75 -8.57 -0.80
CA ALA A 26 -7.31 -8.35 -0.80
C ALA A 26 -6.76 -7.94 0.58
N GLU A 27 -7.55 -7.21 1.36
CA GLU A 27 -7.21 -6.74 2.70
C GLU A 27 -7.66 -7.72 3.81
N GLY A 28 -8.32 -8.82 3.46
CA GLY A 28 -8.80 -9.82 4.42
C GLY A 28 -9.86 -9.30 5.40
N VAL A 29 -10.65 -8.30 5.01
CA VAL A 29 -11.69 -7.68 5.87
C VAL A 29 -13.08 -7.79 5.25
N ARG A 30 -14.11 -7.56 6.07
CA ARG A 30 -15.51 -7.52 5.61
C ARG A 30 -15.80 -6.25 4.80
N SER A 31 -16.75 -6.33 3.87
CA SER A 31 -17.15 -5.20 3.01
C SER A 31 -17.57 -3.95 3.80
N ALA A 32 -18.27 -4.10 4.92
CA ALA A 32 -18.67 -2.97 5.76
C ALA A 32 -17.46 -2.20 6.32
N THR A 33 -16.43 -2.92 6.79
CA THR A 33 -15.16 -2.33 7.22
C THR A 33 -14.47 -1.62 6.06
N MET A 34 -14.44 -2.26 4.88
CA MET A 34 -13.82 -1.67 3.71
C MET A 34 -14.54 -0.40 3.24
N THR A 35 -15.87 -0.34 3.33
CA THR A 35 -16.63 0.90 3.06
C THR A 35 -16.15 2.04 3.93
N GLY A 36 -15.98 1.82 5.24
CA GLY A 36 -15.47 2.84 6.16
C GLY A 36 -14.04 3.30 5.81
N ILE A 37 -13.16 2.36 5.45
CA ILE A 37 -11.79 2.64 5.01
C ILE A 37 -11.78 3.51 3.75
N VAL A 38 -12.53 3.10 2.71
CA VAL A 38 -12.61 3.82 1.44
C VAL A 38 -13.23 5.20 1.63
N ASN A 39 -14.29 5.33 2.41
CA ASN A 39 -14.89 6.63 2.72
C ASN A 39 -13.88 7.57 3.39
N GLY A 40 -13.04 7.05 4.28
CA GLY A 40 -11.94 7.81 4.88
C GLY A 40 -10.85 8.21 3.87
N LEU A 41 -10.56 7.36 2.89
CA LEU A 41 -9.60 7.68 1.82
C LEU A 41 -10.15 8.73 0.85
N GLU A 42 -11.44 8.66 0.50
CA GLU A 42 -12.10 9.66 -0.34
C GLU A 42 -12.20 11.01 0.36
N ARG A 43 -12.55 11.02 1.65
CA ARG A 43 -12.57 12.25 2.47
C ARG A 43 -11.21 12.95 2.49
N ASP A 44 -10.13 12.17 2.54
CA ASP A 44 -8.76 12.68 2.51
C ASP A 44 -8.28 13.00 1.07
N GLY A 45 -9.13 12.82 0.05
CA GLY A 45 -8.81 13.06 -1.36
C GLY A 45 -7.81 12.06 -1.98
N LEU A 46 -7.58 10.92 -1.32
CA LEU A 46 -6.55 9.94 -1.67
C LEU A 46 -7.06 8.85 -2.62
N ALA A 47 -8.36 8.58 -2.59
CA ALA A 47 -9.03 7.67 -3.51
C ALA A 47 -10.31 8.31 -4.06
N ARG A 48 -10.87 7.72 -5.11
CA ARG A 48 -12.18 8.08 -5.67
C ARG A 48 -12.89 6.84 -6.18
N ARG A 49 -14.22 6.86 -6.11
CA ARG A 49 -15.11 5.97 -6.84
C ARG A 49 -15.29 6.45 -8.28
N ARG A 50 -15.29 5.52 -9.22
CA ARG A 50 -15.66 5.76 -10.62
C ARG A 50 -16.55 4.63 -11.16
N PRO A 51 -17.46 4.90 -12.10
CA PRO A 51 -18.24 3.85 -12.75
C PRO A 51 -17.34 2.84 -13.46
N HIS A 52 -17.73 1.57 -13.45
CA HIS A 52 -17.09 0.55 -14.26
C HIS A 52 -17.53 0.70 -15.73
N ALA A 53 -16.56 0.80 -16.65
CA ALA A 53 -16.84 1.18 -18.04
C ALA A 53 -17.74 0.17 -18.80
N SER A 54 -17.68 -1.11 -18.44
CA SER A 54 -18.46 -2.19 -19.05
C SER A 54 -19.58 -2.76 -18.17
N ASP A 55 -19.69 -2.32 -16.92
CA ASP A 55 -20.76 -2.74 -16.00
C ASP A 55 -21.29 -1.52 -15.25
N GLY A 56 -22.35 -0.91 -15.76
CA GLY A 56 -22.91 0.33 -15.20
C GLY A 56 -23.38 0.22 -13.74
N ARG A 57 -23.49 -1.00 -13.19
CA ARG A 57 -23.83 -1.23 -11.79
C ARG A 57 -22.61 -1.36 -10.87
N ALA A 58 -21.43 -1.62 -11.43
CA ALA A 58 -20.22 -1.78 -10.66
C ALA A 58 -19.48 -0.44 -10.48
N VAL A 59 -18.91 -0.25 -9.29
CA VAL A 59 -18.11 0.92 -8.93
C VAL A 59 -16.69 0.47 -8.61
N LEU A 60 -15.73 1.12 -9.25
CA LEU A 60 -14.30 0.92 -9.02
C LEU A 60 -13.76 1.98 -8.07
N ILE A 61 -12.91 1.56 -7.14
CA ILE A 61 -12.09 2.40 -6.29
C ILE A 61 -10.75 2.59 -6.99
N GLU A 62 -10.35 3.85 -7.19
CA GLU A 62 -9.09 4.22 -7.82
C GLU A 62 -8.32 5.21 -6.94
N ALA A 63 -7.00 5.06 -6.85
CA ALA A 63 -6.13 6.00 -6.17
C ALA A 63 -5.97 7.29 -6.99
N THR A 64 -6.17 8.44 -6.35
CA THR A 64 -5.91 9.74 -6.98
C THR A 64 -4.41 9.99 -7.11
N ALA A 65 -4.03 11.04 -7.86
CA ALA A 65 -2.64 11.51 -7.89
C ALA A 65 -2.14 11.88 -6.48
N ALA A 66 -2.99 12.46 -5.63
CA ALA A 66 -2.67 12.76 -4.24
C ALA A 66 -2.46 11.47 -3.41
N GLY A 67 -3.30 10.45 -3.61
CA GLY A 67 -3.13 9.13 -3.01
C GLY A 67 -1.79 8.49 -3.35
N ARG A 68 -1.42 8.50 -4.64
CA ARG A 68 -0.12 7.98 -5.11
C ARG A 68 1.06 8.72 -4.47
N ARG A 69 1.00 10.06 -4.41
CA ARG A 69 2.03 10.87 -3.72
C ARG A 69 2.09 10.57 -2.22
N ARG A 70 0.94 10.44 -1.56
CA ARG A 70 0.86 10.14 -0.13
C ARG A 70 1.47 8.80 0.21
N LEU A 71 1.28 7.80 -0.64
CA LEU A 71 1.91 6.48 -0.49
C LEU A 71 3.43 6.56 -0.69
N LYS A 72 3.91 7.31 -1.70
CA LYS A 72 5.35 7.57 -1.88
C LYS A 72 5.98 8.23 -0.64
N GLN A 73 5.32 9.24 -0.07
CA GLN A 73 5.79 9.90 1.17
C GLN A 73 5.78 8.95 2.37
N ALA A 74 4.70 8.18 2.56
CA ALA A 74 4.62 7.19 3.64
C ALA A 74 5.72 6.12 3.54
N ARG A 75 6.09 5.74 2.31
CA ARG A 75 7.21 4.84 2.06
C ARG A 75 8.53 5.49 2.44
N ARG A 76 8.78 6.71 1.99
CA ARG A 76 10.02 7.45 2.30
C ARG A 76 10.24 7.53 3.82
N TRP A 77 9.22 7.93 4.57
CA TRP A 77 9.30 8.01 6.02
C TRP A 77 9.57 6.66 6.68
N ARG A 78 8.99 5.56 6.16
CA ARG A 78 9.29 4.21 6.67
C ARG A 78 10.74 3.82 6.42
N ILE A 79 11.27 4.13 5.24
CA ILE A 79 12.68 3.85 4.91
C ILE A 79 13.59 4.65 5.85
N GLU A 80 13.34 5.95 6.00
CA GLU A 80 14.11 6.83 6.90
C GLU A 80 14.04 6.33 8.35
N ALA A 81 12.86 5.93 8.84
CA ALA A 81 12.70 5.42 10.19
C ALA A 81 13.39 4.06 10.42
N VAL A 82 13.46 3.19 9.41
CA VAL A 82 14.20 1.92 9.48
C VAL A 82 15.69 2.19 9.40
N ALA A 83 16.15 3.03 8.47
CA ALA A 83 17.56 3.38 8.33
C ALA A 83 18.14 3.94 9.64
N ALA A 84 17.42 4.87 10.28
CA ALA A 84 17.80 5.45 11.56
C ALA A 84 17.94 4.42 12.69
N LYS A 85 17.23 3.29 12.62
CA LYS A 85 17.33 2.19 13.60
C LYS A 85 18.47 1.21 13.32
N LEU A 86 19.12 1.35 12.17
CA LEU A 86 20.22 0.51 11.73
C LEU A 86 21.54 1.28 11.66
N GLU A 87 21.55 2.58 11.99
CA GLU A 87 22.71 3.47 11.90
C GLU A 87 23.86 3.06 12.82
N ASP A 88 23.57 2.39 13.93
CA ASP A 88 24.53 1.96 14.94
C ASP A 88 25.05 0.52 14.75
N LEU A 89 24.57 -0.19 13.72
CA LEU A 89 25.02 -1.54 13.43
C LEU A 89 26.48 -1.57 12.96
N SER A 90 27.22 -2.56 13.45
CA SER A 90 28.53 -2.89 12.90
C SER A 90 28.41 -3.37 11.44
N PRO A 91 29.50 -3.31 10.65
CA PRO A 91 29.49 -3.84 9.29
C PRO A 91 29.04 -5.30 9.19
N GLN A 92 29.36 -6.13 10.18
CA GLN A 92 28.98 -7.54 10.21
C GLN A 92 27.47 -7.72 10.47
N GLU A 93 26.89 -6.93 11.35
CA GLU A 93 25.45 -6.95 11.62
C GLU A 93 24.65 -6.42 10.43
N LEU A 94 25.16 -5.36 9.78
CA LEU A 94 24.54 -4.82 8.57
C LEU A 94 24.51 -5.85 7.43
N GLU A 95 25.61 -6.58 7.24
CA GLU A 95 25.69 -7.69 6.27
C GLU A 95 24.70 -8.82 6.62
N LEU A 96 24.55 -9.16 7.90
CA LEU A 96 23.57 -10.15 8.34
C LEU A 96 22.13 -9.70 8.01
N VAL A 97 21.80 -8.44 8.29
CA VAL A 97 20.48 -7.87 7.97
C VAL A 97 20.25 -7.86 6.46
N TRP A 98 21.26 -7.49 5.68
CA TRP A 98 21.19 -7.50 4.21
C TRP A 98 20.88 -8.90 3.67
N ARG A 99 21.64 -9.91 4.11
CA ARG A 99 21.43 -11.32 3.70
C ARG A 99 20.06 -11.84 4.12
N ALA A 100 19.60 -11.51 5.33
CA ALA A 100 18.26 -11.86 5.77
C ALA A 100 17.19 -11.18 4.88
N GLY A 101 17.40 -9.92 4.52
CA GLY A 101 16.54 -9.18 3.60
C GLY A 101 16.40 -9.87 2.24
N GLN A 102 17.51 -10.29 1.64
CA GLN A 102 17.50 -11.02 0.36
C GLN A 102 16.71 -12.33 0.45
N LEU A 103 16.91 -13.11 1.53
CA LEU A 103 16.18 -14.36 1.74
C LEU A 103 14.67 -14.11 1.88
N LEU A 104 14.27 -13.03 2.58
CA LEU A 104 12.87 -12.65 2.69
C LEU A 104 12.29 -12.23 1.33
N GLU A 105 13.00 -11.44 0.54
CA GLU A 105 12.56 -11.03 -0.80
C GLU A 105 12.28 -12.24 -1.71
N GLU A 106 13.20 -13.20 -1.73
CA GLU A 106 13.06 -14.46 -2.48
C GLU A 106 11.85 -15.28 -2.02
N ARG A 107 11.68 -15.44 -0.70
CA ARG A 107 10.64 -16.30 -0.12
C ARG A 107 9.23 -15.75 -0.24
N PHE A 108 9.09 -14.43 -0.13
CA PHE A 108 7.78 -13.77 -0.16
C PHE A 108 7.39 -13.25 -1.54
N ALA A 109 8.21 -13.53 -2.57
CA ALA A 109 8.02 -12.99 -3.92
C ALA A 109 7.72 -11.48 -3.90
N LEU A 110 8.39 -10.76 -2.99
CA LEU A 110 8.22 -9.32 -2.88
C LEU A 110 8.63 -8.73 -4.22
N ARG A 111 7.68 -8.13 -4.94
CA ARG A 111 7.96 -7.52 -6.23
C ARG A 111 9.16 -6.57 -6.03
N PRO A 112 10.28 -6.75 -6.77
CA PRO A 112 11.44 -5.90 -6.59
C PRO A 112 10.99 -4.47 -6.77
N TRP A 113 11.24 -3.65 -5.76
CA TRP A 113 10.84 -2.25 -5.85
C TRP A 113 11.56 -1.61 -7.02
N ARG A 114 10.79 -1.11 -7.99
CA ARG A 114 11.30 -0.25 -9.05
C ARG A 114 11.05 1.20 -8.65
N PRO A 115 12.09 2.05 -8.53
CA PRO A 115 11.88 3.48 -8.39
C PRO A 115 11.11 4.01 -9.60
N VAL A 116 10.15 4.92 -9.33
CA VAL A 116 9.41 5.70 -10.34
C VAL A 116 9.81 7.14 -10.21
#